data_AF-A0A2V6X2E4-F1
#
_entry.id   AF-A0A2V6X2E4-F1
#
_cell.length_a   1.000
_cell.length_b   1.000
_cell.length_c   1.000
_cell.angle_alpha   90.00
_cell.angle_beta   90.00
_cell.angle_gamma   90.00
#
_symmetry.space_group_name_H-M   'P 1'
#
loop_
_entity.id
_entity.type
_entity.pdbx_description
1 polymer ?
#
loop_
_entity_poly.entity_id
_entity_poly.type
_entity_poly.pdbx_seq_one_letter_code
_entity_poly.pdbx_strand_id
1 'polypeptide(L)'
;MVCRAACLAVLGALCLVAGAHAADYFTITYNIDRSGPRQIRLDGRIFNNTSLDAVNVRLRVQGLSAAGDVVAELPAYVDRLVRARHEGYWDASVPADPRITGFRVVVAGYRFLVQGP
;
A
#
# COMPACT_ATOMS: atom_id res chain seq x y z
N MET A 1 -45.58 48.14 -11.83
CA MET A 1 -44.72 47.13 -11.17
C MET A 1 -44.81 45.83 -11.93
N VAL A 2 -43.75 45.43 -12.63
CA VAL A 2 -43.24 44.04 -12.80
C VAL A 2 -41.85 44.21 -13.43
N CYS A 3 -40.81 44.27 -12.59
CA CYS A 3 -39.42 44.29 -13.04
C CYS A 3 -39.04 42.86 -13.47
N ARG A 4 -38.66 42.70 -14.74
CA ARG A 4 -38.18 41.43 -15.30
C ARG A 4 -36.86 41.04 -14.64
N ALA A 5 -36.87 39.88 -13.98
CA ALA A 5 -35.72 39.26 -13.36
C ALA A 5 -34.67 38.87 -14.42
N ALA A 6 -33.47 39.42 -14.31
CA ALA A 6 -32.31 39.00 -15.10
C ALA A 6 -31.55 37.92 -14.31
N CYS A 7 -31.57 36.70 -14.86
CA CYS A 7 -30.90 35.52 -14.33
C CYS A 7 -29.38 35.69 -14.48
N LEU A 8 -28.66 35.93 -13.38
CA LEU A 8 -27.20 35.96 -13.34
C LEU A 8 -26.66 34.52 -13.28
N ALA A 9 -26.18 34.03 -14.43
CA ALA A 9 -25.46 32.77 -14.53
C ALA A 9 -24.06 32.90 -13.87
N VAL A 10 -23.88 32.24 -12.73
CA VAL A 10 -22.57 32.10 -12.07
C VAL A 10 -21.81 30.97 -12.77
N LEU A 11 -20.75 31.31 -13.51
CA LEU A 11 -19.80 30.34 -14.06
C LEU A 11 -19.01 29.69 -12.90
N GLY A 12 -19.14 28.38 -12.77
CA GLY A 12 -18.35 27.57 -11.84
C GLY A 12 -16.93 27.35 -12.34
N ALA A 13 -15.93 27.65 -11.50
CA ALA A 13 -14.56 27.22 -11.69
C ALA A 13 -14.38 25.85 -11.03
N LEU A 14 -14.37 24.77 -11.82
CA LEU A 14 -13.93 23.46 -11.37
C LEU A 14 -12.39 23.48 -11.27
N CYS A 15 -11.86 23.64 -10.06
CA CYS A 15 -10.45 23.33 -9.79
C CYS A 15 -10.29 21.81 -9.77
N LEU A 16 -9.98 21.21 -10.92
CA LEU A 16 -9.45 19.84 -10.98
C LEU A 16 -8.02 19.87 -10.46
N VAL A 17 -7.84 19.66 -9.15
CA VAL A 17 -6.54 19.27 -8.60
C VAL A 17 -6.32 17.83 -9.04
N ALA A 18 -5.74 17.65 -10.23
CA ALA A 18 -5.20 16.37 -10.65
C ALA A 18 -3.97 16.09 -9.77
N GLY A 19 -4.19 15.46 -8.62
CA GLY A 19 -3.12 14.81 -7.89
C GLY A 19 -2.47 13.81 -8.85
N ALA A 20 -1.18 13.96 -9.11
CA ALA A 20 -0.41 12.92 -9.76
C ALA A 20 -0.55 11.67 -8.89
N HIS A 21 -1.42 10.74 -9.30
CA HIS A 21 -1.51 9.44 -8.68
C HIS A 21 -0.13 8.81 -8.90
N ALA A 22 0.68 8.74 -7.84
CA ALA A 22 1.77 7.77 -7.79
C ALA A 22 1.13 6.45 -8.22
N ALA A 23 1.65 5.85 -9.29
CA ALA A 23 1.09 4.59 -9.77
C ALA A 23 1.26 3.56 -8.64
N ASP A 24 0.17 3.26 -7.95
CA ASP A 24 0.12 2.24 -6.90
C ASP A 24 0.26 0.88 -7.58
N TYR A 25 1.48 0.51 -7.96
CA TYR A 25 1.77 -0.72 -8.69
C TYR A 25 1.37 -1.97 -7.91
N PHE A 26 1.34 -1.86 -6.58
CA PHE A 26 0.99 -2.94 -5.69
C PHE A 26 0.01 -2.48 -4.61
N THR A 27 -1.01 -3.27 -4.36
CA THR A 27 -1.90 -3.12 -3.21
C THR A 27 -1.52 -4.17 -2.17
N ILE A 28 -1.23 -3.76 -0.94
CA ILE A 28 -0.86 -4.67 0.15
C ILE A 28 -2.01 -4.76 1.14
N THR A 29 -2.37 -5.98 1.52
CA THR A 29 -3.31 -6.27 2.61
C THR A 29 -2.69 -7.29 3.55
N TYR A 30 -3.02 -7.23 4.83
CA TYR A 30 -2.50 -8.17 5.82
C TYR A 30 -3.38 -8.24 7.05
N ASN A 31 -3.28 -9.37 7.75
CA ASN A 31 -3.83 -9.57 9.09
C ASN A 31 -2.71 -9.55 10.11
N ILE A 32 -3.05 -9.17 11.34
CA ILE A 32 -2.12 -9.15 12.48
C ILE A 32 -2.58 -10.19 13.48
N ASP A 33 -1.70 -11.13 13.82
CA ASP A 33 -1.89 -12.07 14.92
C ASP A 33 -0.93 -11.74 16.08
N ARG A 34 -1.51 -11.38 17.22
CA ARG A 34 -0.79 -11.05 18.47
C ARG A 34 -0.95 -12.14 19.54
N SER A 35 -1.45 -13.32 19.19
CA SER A 35 -1.69 -14.41 20.14
C SER A 35 -0.39 -15.02 20.69
N GLY A 36 0.72 -14.88 19.95
CA GLY A 36 2.04 -15.38 20.34
C GLY A 36 2.69 -14.54 21.46
N PRO A 37 3.35 -15.17 22.46
CA PRO A 37 3.92 -14.45 23.60
C PRO A 37 5.24 -13.72 23.29
N ARG A 38 5.85 -13.94 22.13
CA ARG A 38 7.18 -13.39 21.76
C ARG A 38 7.22 -12.74 20.39
N GLN A 39 6.22 -12.99 19.55
CA GLN A 39 6.18 -12.55 18.17
C GLN A 39 4.77 -12.10 17.82
N ILE A 40 4.71 -11.05 17.02
CA ILE A 40 3.52 -10.61 16.31
C ILE A 40 3.67 -11.09 14.87
N ARG A 41 2.73 -11.91 14.42
CA ARG A 41 2.74 -12.47 13.07
C ARG A 41 1.90 -11.59 12.15
N LEU A 42 2.42 -11.32 10.96
CA LEU A 42 1.69 -10.69 9.88
C LEU A 42 1.60 -11.69 8.74
N ASP A 43 0.38 -11.97 8.28
CA ASP A 43 0.12 -12.78 7.10
C ASP A 43 -0.57 -11.89 6.07
N GLY A 44 0.04 -11.75 4.90
CA GLY A 44 -0.35 -10.74 3.93
C GLY A 44 -0.45 -11.23 2.49
N ARG A 45 -1.10 -10.40 1.71
CA ARG A 45 -1.25 -10.49 0.27
C ARG A 45 -0.69 -9.22 -0.35
N ILE A 46 -0.15 -9.36 -1.55
CA ILE A 46 0.20 -8.24 -2.41
C ILE A 46 -0.40 -8.47 -3.77
N PHE A 47 -1.28 -7.57 -4.19
CA PHE A 47 -1.90 -7.61 -5.51
C PHE A 47 -1.09 -6.74 -6.47
N ASN A 48 -0.72 -7.29 -7.63
CA ASN A 48 -0.06 -6.54 -8.69
C ASN A 48 -1.09 -5.83 -9.58
N ASN A 49 -1.17 -4.50 -9.44
CA ASN A 49 -2.09 -3.63 -10.18
C ASN A 49 -1.65 -3.37 -11.63
N THR A 50 -0.57 -4.00 -12.10
CA THR A 50 -0.03 -3.76 -13.44
C THR A 50 -0.37 -4.89 -14.41
N SER A 51 -0.11 -4.64 -15.70
CA SER A 51 -0.19 -5.65 -16.77
C SER A 51 1.10 -6.45 -16.95
N LEU A 52 2.12 -6.24 -16.11
CA LEU A 52 3.40 -6.92 -16.20
C LEU A 52 3.63 -7.81 -14.99
N ASP A 53 4.23 -8.98 -15.21
CA ASP A 53 4.68 -9.84 -14.14
C ASP A 53 5.78 -9.15 -13.33
N ALA A 54 5.74 -9.26 -12.00
CA ALA A 54 6.75 -8.72 -11.11
C ALA A 54 7.54 -9.84 -10.43
N VAL A 55 8.86 -9.66 -10.34
CA VAL A 55 9.77 -10.57 -9.63
C VAL A 55 10.63 -9.81 -8.65
N ASN A 56 11.27 -10.54 -7.73
CA ASN A 56 12.14 -9.99 -6.69
C ASN A 56 11.45 -8.88 -5.88
N VAL A 57 10.14 -9.04 -5.64
CA VAL A 57 9.36 -8.11 -4.83
C VAL A 57 9.80 -8.27 -3.38
N ARG A 58 10.37 -7.20 -2.83
CA ARG A 58 10.84 -7.12 -1.45
C ARG A 58 9.97 -6.15 -0.68
N LEU A 59 9.55 -6.55 0.51
CA LEU A 59 8.79 -5.73 1.43
C LEU A 59 9.65 -5.35 2.63
N ARG A 60 9.33 -4.21 3.25
CA ARG A 60 9.75 -3.86 4.60
C ARG A 60 8.52 -3.76 5.48
N VAL A 61 8.52 -4.52 6.56
CA VAL A 61 7.51 -4.48 7.60
C VAL A 61 8.04 -3.60 8.73
N GLN A 62 7.36 -2.48 8.95
CA GLN A 62 7.70 -1.49 9.95
C GLN A 62 6.71 -1.57 11.11
N GLY A 63 7.21 -1.83 12.32
CA GLY A 63 6.46 -1.66 13.55
C GLY A 63 6.48 -0.19 13.97
N LEU A 64 5.32 0.38 14.23
CA LEU A 64 5.13 1.81 14.51
C LEU A 64 4.77 2.07 15.96
N SER A 65 5.30 3.16 16.53
CA SER A 65 4.87 3.72 17.80
C SER A 65 3.52 4.45 17.68
N ALA A 66 2.94 4.86 18.82
CA ALA A 66 1.73 5.70 18.85
C ALA A 66 1.91 7.05 18.14
N ALA A 67 3.14 7.58 18.10
CA ALA A 67 3.49 8.81 17.39
C ALA A 67 3.72 8.59 15.89
N GLY A 68 3.77 7.33 15.43
CA GLY A 68 4.05 6.96 14.04
C GLY A 68 5.53 6.72 13.73
N ASP A 69 6.42 6.74 14.74
CA ASP A 69 7.84 6.45 14.55
C ASP A 69 8.07 4.97 14.25
N VAL A 70 9.06 4.67 13.41
CA VAL A 70 9.49 3.29 13.17
C VAL A 70 10.34 2.81 14.34
N VAL A 71 9.85 1.83 15.10
CA VAL A 71 10.54 1.25 16.26
C VAL A 71 11.09 -0.16 16.00
N ALA A 72 10.63 -0.80 14.92
CA ALA A 72 11.17 -2.06 14.40
C ALA A 72 11.03 -2.07 12.87
N GLU A 73 12.00 -2.63 12.15
CA GLU A 73 11.93 -2.82 10.71
C GLU A 73 12.54 -4.18 10.33
N LEU A 74 11.80 -4.96 9.55
CA LEU A 74 12.21 -6.29 9.10
C LEU A 74 11.92 -6.47 7.60
N PRO A 75 12.76 -7.20 6.86
CA PRO A 75 12.44 -7.58 5.49
C PRO A 75 11.37 -8.67 5.48
N ALA A 76 10.48 -8.62 4.48
CA ALA A 76 9.59 -9.72 4.14
C ALA A 76 9.70 -10.01 2.63
N TYR A 77 9.58 -11.28 2.27
CA TYR A 77 9.72 -11.73 0.89
C TYR A 77 8.38 -12.24 0.40
N VAL A 78 8.02 -11.77 -0.79
CA VAL A 78 6.85 -12.26 -1.51
C VAL A 78 7.25 -13.48 -2.32
N ASP A 79 6.28 -14.33 -2.65
CA ASP A 79 6.41 -15.34 -3.70
C ASP A 79 7.26 -14.85 -4.88
N ARG A 80 8.09 -15.76 -5.41
CA ARG A 80 9.14 -15.45 -6.40
C ARG A 80 8.63 -14.66 -7.62
N LEU A 81 7.37 -14.83 -7.97
CA LEU A 81 6.67 -14.19 -9.08
C LEU A 81 5.30 -13.71 -8.60
N VAL A 82 5.01 -12.42 -8.77
CA VAL A 82 3.67 -11.84 -8.63
C VAL A 82 3.15 -11.53 -10.03
N ARG A 83 2.29 -12.42 -10.55
CA ARG A 83 1.78 -12.29 -11.92
C ARG A 83 1.00 -10.98 -12.11
N ALA A 84 0.98 -10.48 -13.34
CA ALA A 84 0.13 -9.35 -13.73
C ALA A 84 -1.32 -9.58 -13.28
N ARG A 85 -1.93 -8.62 -12.60
CA ARG A 85 -3.32 -8.70 -12.10
C ARG A 85 -3.61 -9.87 -11.16
N HIS A 86 -2.62 -10.37 -10.43
CA HIS A 86 -2.77 -11.45 -9.47
C HIS A 86 -2.16 -11.11 -8.10
N GLU A 87 -2.50 -11.92 -7.11
CA GLU A 87 -1.93 -11.88 -5.77
C GLU A 87 -0.66 -12.73 -5.66
N GLY A 88 0.30 -12.24 -4.87
CA GLY A 88 1.33 -13.04 -4.23
C GLY A 88 1.14 -13.00 -2.71
N TYR A 89 1.71 -13.98 -2.02
CA TYR A 89 1.61 -14.09 -0.56
C TYR A 89 2.95 -13.73 0.10
N TRP A 90 2.86 -13.25 1.33
CA TRP A 90 4.02 -12.98 2.17
C TRP A 90 3.64 -13.11 3.65
N ASP A 91 4.63 -13.39 4.48
CA ASP A 91 4.48 -13.38 5.94
C ASP A 91 5.70 -12.73 6.60
N ALA A 92 5.52 -12.30 7.84
CA ALA A 92 6.58 -11.79 8.68
C ALA A 92 6.31 -12.05 10.16
N SER A 93 7.37 -12.35 10.91
CA SER A 93 7.35 -12.39 12.37
C SER A 93 8.14 -11.21 12.94
N VAL A 94 7.44 -10.30 13.61
CA VAL A 94 8.03 -9.15 14.28
C VAL A 94 8.15 -9.46 15.77
N PRO A 95 9.28 -9.15 16.44
CA PRO A 95 9.37 -9.27 17.89
C PRO A 95 8.23 -8.51 18.59
N ALA A 96 7.67 -9.10 19.63
CA ALA A 96 6.66 -8.44 20.44
C ALA A 96 7.30 -7.32 21.29
N ASP A 97 7.44 -6.13 20.69
CA ASP A 97 7.87 -4.92 21.39
C ASP A 97 6.63 -4.14 21.86
N PRO A 98 6.52 -3.82 23.17
CA PRO A 98 5.35 -3.12 23.73
C PRO A 98 5.15 -1.71 23.16
N ARG A 99 6.17 -1.12 22.51
CA ARG A 99 6.05 0.18 21.84
C ARG A 99 5.31 0.09 20.50
N ILE A 100 5.12 -1.10 19.93
CA ILE A 100 4.46 -1.29 18.62
C ILE A 100 2.93 -1.22 18.77
N THR A 101 2.35 -0.10 18.35
CA THR A 101 0.90 0.12 18.31
C THR A 101 0.29 -0.15 16.94
N GLY A 102 1.10 -0.14 15.88
CA GLY A 102 0.62 -0.39 14.51
C GLY A 102 1.71 -0.89 13.58
N PHE A 103 1.34 -1.15 12.33
CA PHE A 103 2.26 -1.60 11.30
C PHE A 103 2.10 -0.78 10.02
N ARG A 104 3.21 -0.68 9.28
CA ARG A 104 3.23 -0.21 7.89
C ARG A 104 4.05 -1.21 7.08
N VAL A 105 3.56 -1.54 5.90
CA VAL A 105 4.28 -2.42 4.97
C VAL A 105 4.54 -1.63 3.70
N VAL A 106 5.80 -1.58 3.27
CA VAL A 106 6.21 -0.84 2.08
C VAL A 106 6.93 -1.74 1.09
N VAL A 107 6.72 -1.52 -0.20
CA VAL A 107 7.51 -2.17 -1.25
C VAL A 107 8.88 -1.51 -1.30
N ALA A 108 9.92 -2.26 -0.97
CA ALA A 108 11.31 -1.79 -0.95
C ALA A 108 12.05 -2.05 -2.27
N GLY A 109 11.49 -2.87 -3.16
CA GLY A 109 12.01 -3.06 -4.50
C GLY A 109 11.32 -4.19 -5.24
N TYR A 110 11.38 -4.15 -6.56
CA TYR A 110 10.80 -5.13 -7.48
C TYR A 110 11.45 -4.97 -8.86
N ARG A 111 11.16 -5.90 -9.77
CA ARG A 111 11.46 -5.76 -11.20
C ARG A 111 10.27 -6.27 -12.00
N PHE A 112 9.79 -5.48 -12.95
CA PHE A 112 8.83 -5.98 -13.93
C PHE A 112 9.54 -6.78 -15.01
N LEU A 113 8.96 -7.92 -15.36
CA LEU A 113 9.33 -8.68 -16.54
C LEU A 113 8.65 -8.01 -17.74
N VAL A 114 9.45 -7.42 -18.61
CA VAL A 114 8.97 -6.99 -19.92
C VAL A 114 8.95 -8.23 -20.79
N GLN A 115 7.76 -8.65 -21.24
CA GLN A 115 7.69 -9.63 -22.31
C GLN A 115 8.23 -8.96 -23.57
N GLY A 116 9.27 -9.54 -24.16
CA GLY A 116 9.80 -9.09 -25.45
C GLY A 116 8.74 -9.24 -26.57
N PRO A 117 8.97 -8.62 -27.74
CA PRO A 117 8.11 -8.78 -28.90
C PRO A 117 7.99 -10.25 -29.35
#